data_AF-A0A8H9WSP4-F1
#
_entry.id   AF-A0A8H9WSP4-F1
#
_cell.length_a   1.000
_cell.length_b   1.000
_cell.length_c   1.000
_cell.angle_alpha   90.00
_cell.angle_beta   90.00
_cell.angle_gamma   90.00
#
_symmetry.space_group_name_H-M   'P 1'
#
loop_
_entity.id
_entity.type
_entity.pdbx_description
1 polymer ?
#
loop_
_entity_poly.entity_id
_entity_poly.type
_entity_poly.pdbx_seq_one_letter_code
_entity_poly.pdbx_strand_id
1 'polypeptide(L)' 'MRTFWRSALIAVGTVTVFAAPGTAQAPSPESVLGFAPGADFHLATYEESVDYFQRLAAASDRITMVRTGQ' A
#
# COMPACT_ATOMS: atom_id res chain seq x y z
N MET A 1 -53.39 37.17 -2.23
CA MET A 1 -53.75 35.87 -2.82
C MET A 1 -52.49 35.03 -3.04
N ARG A 2 -52.42 33.88 -2.36
CA ARG A 2 -51.73 32.65 -2.81
C ARG A 2 -50.19 32.67 -2.87
N THR A 3 -49.60 32.54 -1.69
CA THR A 3 -48.30 31.91 -1.39
C THR A 3 -48.25 30.45 -1.85
N PHE A 4 -47.67 30.13 -3.02
CA PHE A 4 -47.49 28.72 -3.45
C PHE A 4 -46.31 28.46 -4.41
N TRP A 5 -45.12 28.99 -4.14
CA TRP A 5 -43.93 28.40 -4.77
C TRP A 5 -42.84 28.17 -3.72
N ARG A 6 -43.11 27.16 -2.91
CA ARG A 6 -42.13 26.55 -2.03
C ARG A 6 -41.01 26.00 -2.91
N SER A 7 -39.88 26.72 -2.88
CA SER A 7 -38.52 26.19 -2.84
C SER A 7 -38.38 24.73 -3.30
N ALA A 8 -38.26 24.52 -4.60
CA ALA A 8 -37.74 23.27 -5.13
C ALA A 8 -36.22 23.27 -4.90
N LEU A 9 -35.82 22.89 -3.69
CA LEU A 9 -34.45 22.54 -3.33
C LEU A 9 -34.04 21.35 -4.20
N ILE A 10 -33.31 21.62 -5.28
CA ILE A 10 -32.56 20.58 -5.98
C ILE A 10 -31.38 20.25 -5.09
N ALA A 11 -31.58 19.26 -4.21
CA ALA A 11 -30.51 18.61 -3.48
C ALA A 11 -29.62 17.88 -4.50
N VAL A 12 -28.57 18.56 -4.94
CA VAL A 12 -27.47 17.93 -5.70
C VAL A 12 -26.81 16.95 -4.73
N GLY A 13 -27.19 15.68 -4.85
CA GLY A 13 -26.59 14.59 -4.10
C GLY A 13 -25.13 14.44 -4.53
N THR A 14 -24.22 14.90 -3.69
CA THR A 14 -22.78 14.68 -3.84
C THR A 14 -22.52 13.18 -3.74
N VAL A 15 -22.34 12.52 -4.88
CA VAL A 15 -21.85 11.13 -4.92
C VAL A 15 -20.39 11.18 -4.50
N THR A 16 -20.12 10.86 -3.24
CA THR A 16 -18.77 10.59 -2.76
C THR A 16 -18.32 9.26 -3.35
N VAL A 17 -17.45 9.31 -4.35
CA VAL A 17 -16.74 8.13 -4.86
C VAL A 17 -15.87 7.58 -3.73
N PHE A 18 -16.21 6.39 -3.24
CA PHE A 18 -15.40 5.67 -2.27
C PHE A 18 -14.21 5.05 -3.02
N ALA A 19 -13.04 5.69 -2.96
CA ALA A 19 -11.81 5.13 -3.48
C ALA A 19 -11.38 3.98 -2.56
N ALA A 20 -11.45 2.74 -3.04
CA ALA A 20 -10.86 1.61 -2.35
C ALA A 20 -9.35 1.83 -2.23
N PRO A 21 -8.72 1.57 -1.07
CA PRO A 21 -7.27 1.64 -0.95
C PRO A 21 -6.67 0.63 -1.93
N GLY A 22 -5.92 1.12 -2.92
CA GLY A 22 -5.11 0.26 -3.76
C GLY A 22 -4.07 -0.42 -2.89
N THR A 23 -4.00 -1.76 -2.91
CA THR A 23 -2.90 -2.46 -2.25
C THR A 23 -1.62 -2.06 -2.96
N ALA A 24 -0.75 -1.30 -2.29
CA ALA A 24 0.59 -1.02 -2.81
C ALA A 24 1.25 -2.36 -3.16
N GLN A 25 1.75 -2.47 -4.39
CA GLN A 25 2.32 -3.71 -4.88
C GLN A 25 3.64 -3.93 -4.15
N ALA A 26 3.70 -5.01 -3.37
CA ALA A 26 4.88 -5.34 -2.58
C ALA A 26 6.07 -5.59 -3.53
N PRO A 27 7.28 -5.03 -3.24
CA PRO A 27 8.44 -5.23 -4.09
C PRO A 27 8.81 -6.71 -4.14
N SER A 28 9.17 -7.21 -5.33
CA SER A 28 9.69 -8.57 -5.46
C SER A 28 11.16 -8.62 -5.02
N PRO A 29 11.65 -9.76 -4.50
CA PRO A 29 13.06 -9.92 -4.15
C PRO A 29 13.99 -9.58 -5.32
N GLU A 30 13.66 -10.03 -6.53
CA GLU A 30 14.46 -9.84 -7.74
C GLU A 30 14.56 -8.36 -8.12
N SER A 31 13.50 -7.58 -7.90
CA SER A 31 13.50 -6.14 -8.21
C SER A 31 14.40 -5.32 -7.29
N VAL A 32 14.66 -5.81 -6.08
CA VAL A 32 15.50 -5.13 -5.07
C VAL A 32 16.92 -5.68 -5.09
N LEU A 33 17.06 -7.00 -5.16
CA LEU A 33 18.34 -7.71 -5.08
C LEU A 33 19.05 -7.79 -6.44
N GLY A 34 18.31 -7.66 -7.56
CA GLY A 34 18.86 -7.79 -8.91
C GLY A 34 19.12 -9.24 -9.36
N PHE A 35 18.83 -10.21 -8.50
CA PHE A 35 18.88 -11.65 -8.80
C PHE A 35 17.78 -12.39 -8.05
N ALA A 36 17.45 -13.60 -8.50
CA ALA A 36 16.53 -14.49 -7.81
C ALA A 36 17.25 -15.20 -6.66
N PRO A 37 16.86 -14.98 -5.39
CA PRO A 37 17.49 -15.67 -4.27
C PRO A 37 17.35 -17.19 -4.39
N GLY A 38 18.45 -17.91 -4.20
CA GLY A 38 18.51 -19.36 -4.33
C GLY A 38 18.73 -19.88 -5.76
N ALA A 39 18.64 -19.02 -6.78
CA ALA A 39 19.06 -19.40 -8.13
C ALA A 39 20.57 -19.66 -8.15
N ASP A 40 20.99 -20.79 -8.75
CA ASP A 40 22.40 -21.19 -8.88
C ASP A 40 23.18 -21.18 -7.54
N PHE A 41 22.51 -21.50 -6.44
CA PHE A 41 23.06 -21.43 -5.07
C PHE A 41 23.49 -20.02 -4.63
N HIS A 42 23.04 -18.97 -5.31
CA HIS A 42 23.30 -17.59 -4.94
C HIS A 42 22.30 -17.13 -3.87
N LEU A 43 22.80 -16.84 -2.67
CA LEU A 43 22.00 -16.34 -1.55
C LEU A 43 22.27 -14.86 -1.32
N ALA A 44 21.23 -14.13 -0.90
CA ALA A 44 21.41 -12.79 -0.38
C ALA A 44 22.23 -12.82 0.92
N THR A 45 23.09 -11.82 1.07
CA THR A 45 23.77 -11.53 2.33
C THR A 45 22.77 -11.14 3.42
N TYR A 46 23.23 -11.09 4.66
CA TYR A 46 22.40 -10.67 5.78
C TYR A 46 21.92 -9.22 5.57
N GLU A 47 22.81 -8.33 5.18
CA GLU A 47 22.55 -6.91 4.95
C GLU A 47 21.50 -6.71 3.83
N GLU A 48 21.64 -7.43 2.71
CA GLU A 48 20.68 -7.42 1.61
C GLU A 48 19.31 -7.95 2.03
N SER A 49 19.28 -9.02 2.83
CA SER A 49 18.04 -9.58 3.36
C SER A 49 17.32 -8.58 4.27
N VAL A 50 18.06 -7.93 5.16
CA VAL A 50 17.49 -6.92 6.07
C VAL A 50 16.97 -5.71 5.30
N ASP A 51 17.72 -5.18 4.32
CA ASP A 51 17.29 -4.05 3.47
C ASP A 51 16.01 -4.40 2.69
N TYR A 52 15.93 -5.60 2.10
CA TYR A 52 14.72 -6.06 1.42
C TYR A 52 13.51 -6.09 2.36
N PHE A 53 13.62 -6.70 3.54
CA PHE A 53 12.49 -6.78 4.47
C PHE A 53 12.08 -5.41 5.04
N GLN A 54 13.02 -4.47 5.18
CA GLN A 54 12.69 -3.09 5.55
C GLN A 54 11.86 -2.39 4.47
N ARG A 55 12.27 -2.51 3.19
CA ARG A 55 11.51 -1.97 2.05
C ARG A 55 10.15 -2.63 1.92
N LEU A 56 10.09 -3.94 2.12
CA LEU A 56 8.85 -4.71 2.04
C LEU A 56 7.87 -4.31 3.15
N ALA A 57 8.35 -4.11 4.38
CA ALA A 57 7.53 -3.63 5.49
C ALA A 57 7.05 -2.18 5.27
N ALA A 58 7.87 -1.33 4.65
CA ALA A 58 7.45 0.03 4.29
C ALA A 58 6.38 0.07 3.19
N ALA A 59 6.33 -0.96 2.33
CA ALA A 59 5.42 -1.05 1.20
C ALA A 59 4.16 -1.91 1.47
N SER A 60 4.07 -2.57 2.61
CA SER A 60 3.01 -3.55 2.90
C SER A 60 2.52 -3.49 4.34
N ASP A 61 1.22 -3.31 4.52
CA ASP A 61 0.56 -3.37 5.83
C ASP A 61 0.57 -4.79 6.45
N ARG A 62 1.09 -5.79 5.74
CA ARG A 62 1.10 -7.20 6.17
C ARG A 62 2.35 -7.58 6.96
N ILE A 63 3.37 -6.72 7.01
CA ILE A 63 4.67 -7.03 7.62
C ILE A 63 5.06 -5.95 8.61
N THR A 64 5.50 -6.38 9.80
CA THR A 64 6.03 -5.49 10.84
C THR A 64 7.47 -5.86 11.14
N MET A 65 8.39 -4.91 10.99
CA MET A 65 9.78 -5.07 11.39
C MET A 65 9.97 -4.64 12.85
N VAL A 66 10.55 -5.53 13.66
CA VAL A 66 10.87 -5.26 15.06
C VAL A 66 12.37 -5.45 15.25
N ARG A 67 13.02 -4.49 15.92
CA ARG A 67 14.43 -4.60 16.30
C ARG A 67 14.55 -5.36 17.62
N THR A 68 15.33 -6.42 17.62
CA THR A 68 15.58 -7.26 18.81
C THR A 68 17.03 -7.08 19.30
N GLY A 69 17.25 -7.20 20.61
CA GLY A 69 18.61 -7.20 21.19
C GLY A 69 19.24 -5.81 21.37
N GLN A 70 18.43 -4.81 21.69
CA GLN A 70 18.87 -3.52 22.23
C GLN A 70 18.67 -3.52 23.75
#